data_AF-A0A5E8H1V3-F1
#
_entry.id   AF-A0A5E8H1V3-F1
#
_cell.length_a   1.000
_cell.length_b   1.000
_cell.length_c   1.000
_cell.angle_alpha   90.00
_cell.angle_beta   90.00
_cell.angle_gamma   90.00
#
_symmetry.space_group_name_H-M   'P 1'
#
loop_
_entity.id
_entity.type
_entity.pdbx_description
1 polymer ?
#
loop_
_entity_poly.entity_id
_entity_poly.type
_entity_poly.pdbx_seq_one_letter_code
_entity_poly.pdbx_strand_id
1 'polypeptide(L)'
;MSALLIALLLSACGSRPTTGTLAINTEPAAGAQDHDVLIVTTRQKDPTPNTFFNGERSPTINYAEATISVPPTHKAGAVEWPRELPGNPKTDFVARKAGYIEDEQAFLRQLNQQLSARPKGKRDVMLFIHGYNTLFAEGLYRFTQFVHDSQAPVVPVLFTWASRGQLQGYVYDLNSAALARDSLEQTFRLLAKSKADSISILAHSMGNYLLLETARQMPLAERRQFDRKINSVVLAAPDIDIDLFKSSLRKLGKPPKPYIIVVSRDDKALRLSRAIAGGVERVGAYSDDEELAELGAIVFDVTELDAGETSSHSKFAALAEYSPGLRDALLKSGLTDQNSVTGPKTLGDDLGSFVGNTTQAAVTLPIKIIAAPFTLATGGSRQ
;
A
#
# COMPACT_ATOMS: atom_id res chain seq x y z
N MET A 1 -35.43 34.29 -13.88
CA MET A 1 -35.36 32.82 -13.73
C MET A 1 -33.93 32.35 -14.04
N SER A 2 -32.95 32.61 -13.16
CA SER A 2 -31.55 32.17 -13.41
C SER A 2 -30.72 31.91 -12.14
N ALA A 3 -31.34 31.84 -10.95
CA ALA A 3 -30.62 31.65 -9.69
C ALA A 3 -30.90 30.30 -9.01
N LEU A 4 -31.70 29.41 -9.62
CA LEU A 4 -32.16 28.16 -8.98
C LEU A 4 -31.47 26.88 -9.49
N LEU A 5 -30.48 26.97 -10.39
CA LEU A 5 -29.88 25.82 -11.07
C LEU A 5 -28.46 25.46 -10.64
N ILE A 6 -27.88 26.14 -9.65
CA ILE A 6 -26.49 25.88 -9.19
C ILE A 6 -26.43 25.00 -7.93
N ALA A 7 -27.57 24.68 -7.30
CA ALA A 7 -27.60 23.94 -6.03
C ALA A 7 -27.71 22.40 -6.14
N LEU A 8 -27.68 21.81 -7.34
CA LEU A 8 -28.00 20.38 -7.55
C LEU A 8 -26.84 19.50 -8.07
N LEU A 9 -25.58 19.96 -7.99
CA LEU A 9 -24.39 19.19 -8.43
C LEU A 9 -23.45 18.74 -7.31
N LEU A 10 -23.90 18.69 -6.05
CA LEU A 10 -23.06 18.29 -4.90
C LEU A 10 -23.37 16.90 -4.30
N SER A 11 -24.27 16.11 -4.91
CA SER A 11 -24.61 14.77 -4.40
C SER A 11 -24.06 13.66 -5.30
N ALA A 12 -22.74 13.59 -5.40
CA ALA A 12 -22.03 12.36 -5.81
C ALA A 12 -20.77 12.17 -4.96
N CYS A 13 -20.88 12.44 -3.65
CA CYS A 13 -19.93 11.90 -2.70
C CYS A 13 -20.30 10.44 -2.48
N GLY A 14 -19.55 9.51 -3.07
CA GLY A 14 -19.60 8.12 -2.65
C GLY A 14 -19.48 8.07 -1.12
N SER A 15 -20.43 7.42 -0.46
CA SER A 15 -20.45 7.32 1.00
C SER A 15 -19.16 6.63 1.45
N ARG A 16 -18.28 7.38 2.13
CA ARG A 16 -17.08 6.80 2.74
C ARG A 16 -17.50 5.89 3.90
N PRO A 17 -16.77 4.80 4.16
CA PRO A 17 -17.09 3.83 5.20
C PRO A 17 -16.78 4.41 6.60
N THR A 18 -17.68 5.22 7.14
CA THR A 18 -17.45 5.94 8.40
C THR A 18 -17.70 5.06 9.62
N THR A 19 -18.89 4.48 9.72
CA THR A 19 -19.38 3.86 10.96
C THR A 19 -20.06 2.53 10.65
N GLY A 20 -19.78 1.52 11.47
CA GLY A 20 -20.43 0.21 11.39
C GLY A 20 -19.91 -0.69 10.26
N THR A 21 -18.94 -0.25 9.46
CA THR A 21 -18.45 -0.96 8.26
C THR A 21 -17.93 -2.37 8.56
N LEU A 22 -17.53 -2.67 9.80
CA LEU A 22 -17.10 -4.00 10.21
C LEU A 22 -18.26 -4.84 10.78
N ALA A 23 -19.50 -4.55 10.40
CA ALA A 23 -20.65 -5.36 10.76
C ALA A 23 -20.50 -6.74 10.14
N ILE A 24 -20.46 -7.76 11.01
CA ILE A 24 -20.11 -9.12 10.61
C ILE A 24 -21.22 -9.74 9.77
N ASN A 25 -20.85 -10.26 8.60
CA ASN A 25 -21.72 -11.10 7.77
C ASN A 25 -21.10 -12.50 7.63
N THR A 26 -21.83 -13.55 8.02
CA THR A 26 -21.40 -14.96 7.89
C THR A 26 -22.14 -15.74 6.80
N GLU A 27 -22.98 -15.07 6.01
CA GLU A 27 -23.70 -15.69 4.90
C GLU A 27 -22.72 -16.26 3.87
N PRO A 28 -22.92 -17.52 3.43
CA PRO A 28 -22.10 -18.10 2.38
C PRO A 28 -22.23 -17.35 1.05
N ALA A 29 -21.10 -17.11 0.40
CA ALA A 29 -21.04 -16.62 -0.99
C ALA A 29 -20.05 -17.47 -1.78
N ALA A 30 -20.57 -18.29 -2.69
CA ALA A 30 -19.73 -19.14 -3.52
C ALA A 30 -18.78 -18.28 -4.37
N GLY A 31 -17.49 -18.63 -4.36
CA GLY A 31 -16.44 -17.89 -5.07
C GLY A 31 -15.89 -16.65 -4.35
N ALA A 32 -16.46 -16.26 -3.20
CA ALA A 32 -15.86 -15.24 -2.35
C ALA A 32 -14.58 -15.77 -1.68
N GLN A 33 -13.63 -14.87 -1.42
CA GLN A 33 -12.34 -15.22 -0.81
C GLN A 33 -12.08 -14.38 0.44
N ASP A 34 -11.77 -15.05 1.54
CA ASP A 34 -11.50 -14.43 2.83
C ASP A 34 -10.00 -14.16 3.01
N HIS A 35 -9.66 -12.98 3.54
CA HIS A 35 -8.29 -12.59 3.85
C HIS A 35 -8.19 -12.14 5.30
N ASP A 36 -7.30 -12.80 6.06
CA ASP A 36 -6.95 -12.41 7.42
C ASP A 36 -5.93 -11.27 7.40
N VAL A 37 -6.22 -10.20 8.14
CA VAL A 37 -5.35 -9.03 8.29
C VAL A 37 -5.08 -8.82 9.78
N LEU A 38 -3.80 -8.82 10.14
CA LEU A 38 -3.35 -8.41 11.47
C LEU A 38 -3.10 -6.90 11.48
N ILE A 39 -3.51 -6.23 12.55
CA ILE A 39 -3.58 -4.77 12.58
C ILE A 39 -2.82 -4.26 13.80
N VAL A 40 -1.94 -3.29 13.55
CA VAL A 40 -1.29 -2.47 14.57
C VAL A 40 -1.74 -1.02 14.37
N THR A 41 -2.18 -0.34 15.43
CA THR A 41 -2.73 1.00 15.29
C THR A 41 -2.44 1.96 16.42
N THR A 42 -2.27 3.23 16.09
CA THR A 42 -2.25 4.35 17.04
C THR A 42 -3.58 5.09 17.12
N ARG A 43 -4.64 4.54 16.51
CA ARG A 43 -5.99 5.07 16.59
C ARG A 43 -6.64 4.75 17.93
N GLN A 44 -7.43 5.67 18.43
CA GLN A 44 -8.31 5.45 19.57
C GLN A 44 -9.42 4.47 19.19
N LYS A 45 -9.78 3.59 20.13
CA LYS A 45 -10.94 2.70 19.98
C LYS A 45 -12.22 3.51 19.88
N ASP A 46 -13.10 3.13 18.97
CA ASP A 46 -14.42 3.73 18.80
C ASP A 46 -15.48 2.92 19.57
N PRO A 47 -16.30 3.55 20.42
CA PRO A 47 -17.35 2.84 21.17
C PRO A 47 -18.55 2.45 20.29
N THR A 48 -18.66 3.01 19.09
CA THR A 48 -19.76 2.73 18.18
C THR A 48 -19.66 1.28 17.67
N PRO A 49 -20.75 0.50 17.71
CA PRO A 49 -20.73 -0.88 17.25
C PRO A 49 -20.12 -1.03 15.85
N ASN A 50 -19.35 -2.10 15.66
CA ASN A 50 -18.80 -2.48 14.36
C ASN A 50 -17.91 -1.41 13.69
N THR A 51 -17.36 -0.45 14.45
CA THR A 51 -16.50 0.63 13.94
C THR A 51 -15.03 0.47 14.34
N PHE A 52 -14.78 -0.09 15.52
CA PHE A 52 -13.47 -0.47 16.09
C PHE A 52 -12.52 0.70 16.40
N PHE A 53 -12.12 1.49 15.41
CA PHE A 53 -11.16 2.58 15.58
C PHE A 53 -11.56 3.82 14.82
N ASN A 54 -11.29 4.99 15.39
CA ASN A 54 -11.62 6.29 14.79
C ASN A 54 -10.39 7.07 14.33
N GLY A 55 -10.60 8.34 14.02
CA GLY A 55 -9.56 9.26 13.57
C GLY A 55 -8.71 9.86 14.69
N GLU A 56 -9.06 9.63 15.95
CA GLU A 56 -8.36 10.22 17.09
C GLU A 56 -7.15 9.41 17.54
N ARG A 57 -6.21 10.08 18.18
CA ARG A 57 -4.96 9.48 18.67
C ARG A 57 -5.23 8.69 19.95
N SER A 58 -4.74 7.45 19.98
CA SER A 58 -4.61 6.68 21.21
C SER A 58 -3.31 7.07 21.92
N PRO A 59 -3.30 7.16 23.26
CA PRO A 59 -2.07 7.34 24.03
C PRO A 59 -1.16 6.10 24.01
N THR A 60 -1.71 4.94 23.63
CA THR A 60 -0.98 3.66 23.55
C THR A 60 -1.21 2.99 22.20
N ILE A 61 -0.28 2.14 21.79
CA ILE A 61 -0.47 1.25 20.65
C ILE A 61 -1.61 0.25 20.92
N ASN A 62 -2.41 -0.04 19.90
CA ASN A 62 -3.50 -1.01 19.94
C ASN A 62 -3.26 -2.09 18.87
N TYR A 63 -3.76 -3.30 19.13
CA TYR A 63 -3.68 -4.43 18.22
C TYR A 63 -5.09 -4.96 17.91
N ALA A 64 -5.29 -5.43 16.69
CA ALA A 64 -6.56 -5.99 16.23
C ALA A 64 -6.36 -7.00 15.10
N GLU A 65 -7.42 -7.73 14.78
CA GLU A 65 -7.51 -8.61 13.63
C GLU A 65 -8.83 -8.37 12.90
N ALA A 66 -8.83 -8.59 11.60
CA ALA A 66 -10.04 -8.65 10.80
C ALA A 66 -9.88 -9.68 9.68
N THR A 67 -10.97 -10.37 9.36
CA THR A 67 -11.08 -11.22 8.17
C THR A 67 -12.06 -10.54 7.24
N ILE A 68 -11.60 -10.13 6.06
CA ILE A 68 -12.41 -9.45 5.04
C ILE A 68 -12.60 -10.37 3.83
N SER A 69 -13.85 -10.57 3.44
CA SER A 69 -14.26 -11.33 2.26
C SER A 69 -14.30 -10.42 1.05
N VAL A 70 -13.68 -10.85 -0.04
CA VAL A 70 -13.75 -10.22 -1.36
C VAL A 70 -14.81 -10.96 -2.20
N PRO A 71 -15.76 -10.25 -2.84
CA PRO A 71 -16.87 -10.88 -3.55
C PRO A 71 -16.42 -11.50 -4.89
N PRO A 72 -17.14 -12.50 -5.42
CA PRO A 72 -16.84 -13.10 -6.73
C PRO A 72 -16.99 -12.12 -7.90
N THR A 73 -17.71 -11.01 -7.71
CA THR A 73 -17.91 -9.96 -8.71
C THR A 73 -16.79 -8.91 -8.72
N HIS A 74 -15.74 -9.11 -7.92
CA HIS A 74 -14.69 -8.13 -7.70
C HIS A 74 -13.98 -7.71 -9.00
N LYS A 75 -13.72 -6.41 -9.10
CA LYS A 75 -12.88 -5.82 -10.14
C LYS A 75 -11.60 -5.31 -9.51
N ALA A 76 -10.47 -5.68 -10.11
CA ALA A 76 -9.16 -5.29 -9.62
C ALA A 76 -9.03 -3.76 -9.48
N GLY A 77 -8.36 -3.34 -8.41
CA GLY A 77 -8.20 -1.94 -8.02
C GLY A 77 -9.46 -1.28 -7.41
N ALA A 78 -10.64 -1.87 -7.57
CA ALA A 78 -11.88 -1.35 -6.98
C ALA A 78 -12.07 -1.88 -5.56
N VAL A 79 -12.75 -1.12 -4.69
CA VAL A 79 -13.29 -1.67 -3.44
C VAL A 79 -14.79 -1.58 -3.57
N GLU A 80 -15.48 -2.72 -3.66
CA GLU A 80 -16.92 -2.79 -3.74
C GLU A 80 -17.52 -2.48 -2.35
N TRP A 81 -17.74 -1.20 -2.09
CA TRP A 81 -18.29 -0.72 -0.83
C TRP A 81 -19.78 -1.11 -0.69
N PRO A 82 -20.18 -1.65 0.48
CA PRO A 82 -21.58 -1.95 0.73
C PRO A 82 -22.40 -0.67 0.82
N ARG A 83 -23.59 -0.67 0.21
CA ARG A 83 -24.56 0.44 0.31
C ARG A 83 -25.36 0.37 1.61
N GLU A 84 -25.51 -0.81 2.16
CA GLU A 84 -26.21 -1.11 3.40
C GLU A 84 -25.34 -2.05 4.25
N LEU A 85 -25.43 -1.91 5.57
CA LEU A 85 -24.63 -2.70 6.51
C LEU A 85 -25.54 -3.67 7.30
N PRO A 86 -25.15 -4.94 7.50
CA PRO A 86 -23.94 -5.58 6.97
C PRO A 86 -24.02 -5.77 5.44
N GLY A 87 -22.86 -5.68 4.77
CA GLY A 87 -22.78 -5.80 3.30
C GLY A 87 -23.16 -7.16 2.76
N ASN A 88 -23.40 -7.26 1.45
CA ASN A 88 -23.72 -8.52 0.77
C ASN A 88 -22.43 -9.20 0.26
N PRO A 89 -22.06 -10.39 0.76
CA PRO A 89 -20.80 -11.06 0.39
C PRO A 89 -20.71 -11.50 -1.08
N LYS A 90 -21.82 -11.47 -1.82
CA LYS A 90 -21.84 -11.78 -3.26
C LYS A 90 -21.44 -10.59 -4.12
N THR A 91 -21.53 -9.37 -3.60
CA THR A 91 -21.32 -8.14 -4.37
C THR A 91 -20.35 -7.16 -3.73
N ASP A 92 -20.18 -7.23 -2.41
CA ASP A 92 -19.48 -6.23 -1.61
C ASP A 92 -18.31 -6.88 -0.85
N PHE A 93 -17.34 -6.05 -0.47
CA PHE A 93 -16.39 -6.43 0.57
C PHE A 93 -17.12 -6.50 1.91
N VAL A 94 -16.95 -7.61 2.65
CA VAL A 94 -17.63 -7.79 3.94
C VAL A 94 -16.69 -8.26 5.03
N ALA A 95 -16.91 -7.80 6.27
CA ALA A 95 -16.22 -8.34 7.43
C ALA A 95 -16.81 -9.70 7.82
N ARG A 96 -15.98 -10.74 7.86
CA ARG A 96 -16.32 -12.07 8.41
C ARG A 96 -15.95 -12.20 9.88
N LYS A 97 -14.89 -11.50 10.27
CA LYS A 97 -14.38 -11.44 11.65
C LYS A 97 -13.78 -10.05 11.88
N ALA A 98 -13.92 -9.53 13.08
CA ALA A 98 -13.18 -8.36 13.55
C ALA A 98 -13.04 -8.46 15.08
N GLY A 99 -11.86 -8.21 15.61
CA GLY A 99 -11.58 -8.38 17.03
C GLY A 99 -10.39 -7.55 17.50
N TYR A 100 -10.37 -7.20 18.78
CA TYR A 100 -9.17 -6.65 19.41
C TYR A 100 -8.22 -7.79 19.79
N ILE A 101 -6.93 -7.54 19.63
CA ILE A 101 -5.87 -8.39 20.16
C ILE A 101 -5.38 -7.73 21.44
N GLU A 102 -5.24 -8.52 22.50
CA GLU A 102 -5.00 -8.03 23.87
C GLU A 102 -3.70 -7.21 23.98
N ASP A 103 -2.60 -7.74 23.46
CA ASP A 103 -1.27 -7.15 23.62
C ASP A 103 -0.30 -7.54 22.49
N GLU A 104 0.92 -7.01 22.58
CA GLU A 104 2.02 -7.30 21.65
C GLU A 104 2.35 -8.80 21.56
N GLN A 105 2.28 -9.52 22.68
CA GLN A 105 2.62 -10.94 22.72
C GLN A 105 1.54 -11.79 22.03
N ALA A 106 0.27 -11.46 22.24
CA ALA A 106 -0.86 -12.06 21.54
C ALA A 106 -0.77 -11.82 20.03
N PHE A 107 -0.43 -10.59 19.62
CA PHE A 107 -0.20 -10.27 18.20
C PHE A 107 0.94 -11.12 17.62
N LEU A 108 2.09 -11.17 18.31
CA LEU A 108 3.23 -11.96 17.84
C LEU A 108 2.91 -13.46 17.75
N ARG A 109 2.14 -14.00 18.70
CA ARG A 109 1.66 -15.39 18.66
C ARG A 109 0.79 -15.64 17.43
N GLN A 110 -0.20 -14.79 17.17
CA GLN A 110 -1.09 -14.92 16.01
C GLN A 110 -0.33 -14.78 14.69
N LEU A 111 0.56 -13.79 14.56
CA LEU A 111 1.44 -13.63 13.40
C LEU A 111 2.27 -14.89 13.17
N ASN A 112 2.91 -15.41 14.22
CA ASN A 112 3.73 -16.61 14.11
C ASN A 112 2.91 -17.88 13.80
N GLN A 113 1.65 -17.95 14.21
CA GLN A 113 0.74 -19.03 13.86
C GLN A 113 0.44 -19.02 12.35
N GLN A 114 0.06 -17.86 11.80
CA GLN A 114 -0.19 -17.71 10.36
C GLN A 114 1.07 -17.99 9.52
N LEU A 115 2.24 -17.49 9.96
CA LEU A 115 3.51 -17.77 9.30
C LEU A 115 3.91 -19.25 9.38
N SER A 116 3.62 -19.93 10.50
CA SER A 116 3.98 -21.36 10.66
C SER A 116 3.11 -22.27 9.80
N ALA A 117 1.93 -21.82 9.38
CA ALA A 117 1.08 -22.53 8.41
C ALA A 117 1.65 -22.52 6.99
N ARG A 118 2.70 -21.71 6.73
CA ARG A 118 3.40 -21.62 5.45
C ARG A 118 4.72 -22.41 5.48
N PRO A 119 5.16 -22.99 4.34
CA PRO A 119 6.45 -23.66 4.25
C PRO A 119 7.60 -22.75 4.68
N LYS A 120 8.63 -23.32 5.31
CA LYS A 120 9.86 -22.60 5.63
C LYS A 120 10.50 -22.04 4.33
N GLY A 121 10.99 -20.81 4.37
CA GLY A 121 11.49 -20.09 3.20
C GLY A 121 10.40 -19.39 2.38
N LYS A 122 9.12 -19.50 2.78
CA LYS A 122 7.97 -18.85 2.15
C LYS A 122 7.06 -18.16 3.19
N ARG A 123 7.65 -17.76 4.33
CA ARG A 123 6.93 -17.10 5.42
C ARG A 123 7.08 -15.59 5.28
N ASP A 124 6.38 -15.06 4.30
CA ASP A 124 6.51 -13.66 3.92
C ASP A 124 5.44 -12.81 4.60
N VAL A 125 5.82 -11.64 5.08
CA VAL A 125 4.89 -10.62 5.61
C VAL A 125 4.80 -9.47 4.62
N MET A 126 3.60 -8.96 4.41
CA MET A 126 3.41 -7.67 3.76
C MET A 126 2.91 -6.65 4.77
N LEU A 127 3.69 -5.61 5.02
CA LEU A 127 3.32 -4.50 5.88
C LEU A 127 2.78 -3.35 5.02
N PHE A 128 1.54 -2.93 5.25
CA PHE A 128 0.97 -1.75 4.62
C PHE A 128 0.86 -0.57 5.56
N ILE A 129 1.28 0.61 5.10
CA ILE A 129 1.21 1.89 5.82
C ILE A 129 0.40 2.87 4.96
N HIS A 130 -0.80 3.21 5.40
CA HIS A 130 -1.69 4.10 4.64
C HIS A 130 -1.25 5.58 4.67
N GLY A 131 -1.86 6.37 3.79
CA GLY A 131 -1.62 7.80 3.64
C GLY A 131 -2.54 8.71 4.48
N TYR A 132 -2.49 9.99 4.14
CA TYR A 132 -3.35 11.04 4.68
C TYR A 132 -4.82 10.85 4.26
N ASN A 133 -5.76 11.47 4.99
CA ASN A 133 -7.18 11.46 4.69
C ASN A 133 -7.73 10.03 4.52
N THR A 134 -7.32 9.11 5.40
CA THR A 134 -7.71 7.69 5.35
C THR A 134 -8.42 7.29 6.66
N LEU A 135 -9.65 6.81 6.56
CA LEU A 135 -10.38 6.20 7.67
C LEU A 135 -9.84 4.79 7.97
N PHE A 136 -10.10 4.26 9.16
CA PHE A 136 -9.66 2.92 9.56
C PHE A 136 -10.15 1.84 8.58
N ALA A 137 -11.45 1.82 8.30
CA ALA A 137 -12.04 0.84 7.37
C ALA A 137 -11.52 1.01 5.93
N GLU A 138 -11.26 2.25 5.49
CA GLU A 138 -10.67 2.51 4.17
C GLU A 138 -9.29 1.90 4.03
N GLY A 139 -8.41 2.11 5.01
CA GLY A 139 -7.07 1.53 5.01
C GLY A 139 -7.10 0.00 5.00
N LEU A 140 -7.98 -0.59 5.81
CA LEU A 140 -8.14 -2.04 5.91
C LEU A 140 -8.67 -2.69 4.62
N TYR A 141 -9.76 -2.17 4.07
CA TYR A 141 -10.38 -2.74 2.87
C TYR A 141 -9.52 -2.52 1.64
N ARG A 142 -8.88 -1.33 1.52
CA ARG A 142 -7.93 -1.06 0.44
C ARG A 142 -6.72 -2.00 0.48
N PHE A 143 -6.19 -2.28 1.68
CA PHE A 143 -5.11 -3.22 1.82
C PHE A 143 -5.53 -4.65 1.47
N THR A 144 -6.72 -5.06 1.93
CA THR A 144 -7.33 -6.35 1.56
C THR A 144 -7.44 -6.49 0.04
N GLN A 145 -7.97 -5.48 -0.63
CA GLN A 145 -8.05 -5.43 -2.10
C GLN A 145 -6.68 -5.61 -2.74
N PHE A 146 -5.67 -4.88 -2.29
CA PHE A 146 -4.31 -5.01 -2.83
C PHE A 146 -3.74 -6.42 -2.65
N VAL A 147 -3.94 -7.04 -1.49
CA VAL A 147 -3.48 -8.41 -1.22
C VAL A 147 -4.21 -9.41 -2.12
N HIS A 148 -5.52 -9.25 -2.29
CA HIS A 148 -6.33 -10.11 -3.15
C HIS A 148 -5.87 -10.03 -4.61
N ASP A 149 -5.77 -8.81 -5.15
CA ASP A 149 -5.41 -8.58 -6.56
C ASP A 149 -3.99 -9.02 -6.88
N SER A 150 -3.07 -8.79 -5.94
CA SER A 150 -1.68 -9.21 -6.11
C SER A 150 -1.51 -10.73 -5.99
N GLN A 151 -2.48 -11.44 -5.42
CA GLN A 151 -2.39 -12.87 -5.11
C GLN A 151 -1.09 -13.23 -4.35
N ALA A 152 -0.56 -12.26 -3.60
CA ALA A 152 0.73 -12.39 -2.94
C ALA A 152 0.63 -13.45 -1.84
N PRO A 153 1.51 -14.46 -1.79
CA PRO A 153 1.47 -15.49 -0.76
C PRO A 153 2.08 -14.98 0.55
N VAL A 154 1.51 -13.92 1.12
CA VAL A 154 1.99 -13.20 2.30
C VAL A 154 1.01 -13.27 3.48
N VAL A 155 1.50 -13.02 4.69
CA VAL A 155 0.68 -12.66 5.85
C VAL A 155 0.50 -11.13 5.86
N PRO A 156 -0.73 -10.61 5.69
CA PRO A 156 -1.00 -9.18 5.70
C PRO A 156 -0.92 -8.56 7.10
N VAL A 157 -0.13 -7.50 7.24
CA VAL A 157 -0.08 -6.65 8.43
C VAL A 157 -0.39 -5.21 8.04
N LEU A 158 -1.47 -4.66 8.59
CA LEU A 158 -1.83 -3.25 8.45
C LEU A 158 -1.24 -2.45 9.61
N PHE A 159 -0.40 -1.46 9.31
CA PHE A 159 -0.10 -0.40 10.25
C PHE A 159 -0.96 0.83 9.93
N THR A 160 -1.86 1.19 10.84
CA THR A 160 -2.78 2.30 10.65
C THR A 160 -2.66 3.34 11.75
N TRP A 161 -2.42 4.59 11.36
CA TRP A 161 -2.20 5.71 12.28
C TRP A 161 -3.42 6.63 12.31
N ALA A 162 -3.52 7.50 13.31
CA ALA A 162 -4.66 8.39 13.56
C ALA A 162 -4.84 9.50 12.51
N SER A 163 -5.19 9.10 11.29
CA SER A 163 -5.71 9.99 10.26
C SER A 163 -7.20 10.22 10.48
N ARG A 164 -7.64 11.47 10.45
CA ARG A 164 -9.06 11.83 10.61
C ARG A 164 -9.93 11.49 9.40
N GLY A 165 -9.33 11.10 8.28
CA GLY A 165 -10.10 10.86 7.06
C GLY A 165 -10.81 12.13 6.55
N GLN A 166 -10.19 13.31 6.70
CA GLN A 166 -10.76 14.57 6.24
C GLN A 166 -9.73 15.44 5.52
N LEU A 167 -10.16 16.13 4.46
CA LEU A 167 -9.27 16.95 3.65
C LEU A 167 -8.69 18.15 4.44
N GLN A 168 -9.51 18.82 5.23
CA GLN A 168 -9.07 19.91 6.11
C GLN A 168 -8.13 19.44 7.25
N GLY A 169 -7.97 18.13 7.45
CA GLY A 169 -7.20 17.53 8.52
C GLY A 169 -5.68 17.44 8.28
N TYR A 170 -5.13 18.03 7.22
CA TYR A 170 -3.74 17.79 6.80
C TYR A 170 -2.70 17.98 7.91
N VAL A 171 -2.75 19.10 8.65
CA VAL A 171 -1.80 19.37 9.74
C VAL A 171 -1.99 18.39 10.91
N TYR A 172 -3.23 18.04 11.22
CA TYR A 172 -3.53 17.03 12.24
C TYR A 172 -2.91 15.69 11.84
N ASP A 173 -3.15 15.26 10.61
CA ASP A 173 -2.67 14.00 10.06
C ASP A 173 -1.13 13.95 10.01
N LEU A 174 -0.47 15.03 9.56
CA LEU A 174 0.99 15.14 9.59
C LEU A 174 1.56 14.97 11.00
N ASN A 175 0.97 15.65 11.99
CA ASN A 175 1.37 15.52 13.39
C ASN A 175 1.04 14.13 13.95
N SER A 176 -0.07 13.50 13.53
CA SER A 176 -0.44 12.14 13.92
C SER A 176 0.54 11.11 13.34
N ALA A 177 0.96 11.29 12.09
CA ALA A 177 2.00 10.48 11.47
C ALA A 177 3.33 10.64 12.25
N ALA A 178 3.76 11.87 12.54
CA ALA A 178 4.98 12.11 13.31
C ALA A 178 4.95 11.46 14.72
N LEU A 179 3.80 11.46 15.40
CA LEU A 179 3.62 10.77 16.68
C LEU A 179 3.61 9.23 16.52
N ALA A 180 3.16 8.71 15.38
CA ALA A 180 3.07 7.27 15.16
C ALA A 180 4.43 6.59 14.91
N ARG A 181 5.53 7.36 14.77
CA ARG A 181 6.89 6.82 14.53
C ARG A 181 7.30 5.80 15.58
N ASP A 182 7.04 6.08 16.85
CA ASP A 182 7.43 5.20 17.95
C ASP A 182 6.66 3.86 17.91
N SER A 183 5.39 3.90 17.51
CA SER A 183 4.57 2.69 17.34
C SER A 183 4.95 1.91 16.08
N LEU A 184 5.35 2.59 15.00
CA LEU A 184 5.87 1.93 13.80
C LEU A 184 7.23 1.28 14.07
N GLU A 185 8.09 1.93 14.85
CA GLU A 185 9.36 1.36 15.33
C GLU A 185 9.12 0.10 16.19
N GLN A 186 8.15 0.16 17.11
CA GLN A 186 7.71 -1.02 17.87
C GLN A 186 7.21 -2.14 16.94
N THR A 187 6.47 -1.79 15.88
CA THR A 187 6.01 -2.74 14.86
C THR A 187 7.19 -3.39 14.13
N PHE A 188 8.21 -2.63 13.73
CA PHE A 188 9.41 -3.19 13.10
C PHE A 188 10.16 -4.14 14.02
N ARG A 189 10.30 -3.82 15.31
CA ARG A 189 10.86 -4.74 16.32
C ARG A 189 10.06 -6.02 16.42
N LEU A 190 8.73 -5.92 16.39
CA LEU A 190 7.82 -7.08 16.46
C LEU A 190 7.97 -7.99 15.25
N LEU A 191 7.99 -7.41 14.05
CA LEU A 191 8.19 -8.15 12.80
C LEU A 191 9.60 -8.76 12.72
N ALA A 192 10.63 -8.06 13.19
CA ALA A 192 11.99 -8.60 13.28
C ALA A 192 12.07 -9.84 14.18
N LYS A 193 11.31 -9.86 15.29
CA LYS A 193 11.23 -11.00 16.23
C LYS A 193 10.34 -12.16 15.75
N SER A 194 9.50 -11.94 14.74
CA SER A 194 8.60 -12.98 14.22
C SER A 194 9.33 -14.13 13.51
N LYS A 195 8.59 -15.17 13.13
CA LYS A 195 9.03 -16.29 12.28
C LYS A 195 9.05 -15.94 10.79
N ALA A 196 8.88 -14.67 10.43
CA ALA A 196 8.93 -14.25 9.04
C ALA A 196 10.32 -14.49 8.46
N ASP A 197 10.36 -15.10 7.29
CA ASP A 197 11.57 -15.28 6.49
C ASP A 197 11.88 -13.97 5.74
N SER A 198 10.84 -13.26 5.28
CA SER A 198 10.98 -11.98 4.59
C SER A 198 9.81 -11.03 4.86
N ILE A 199 10.05 -9.72 4.67
CA ILE A 199 9.09 -8.64 4.92
C ILE A 199 9.12 -7.66 3.74
N SER A 200 7.98 -7.47 3.09
CA SER A 200 7.77 -6.42 2.09
C SER A 200 6.97 -5.27 2.69
N ILE A 201 7.41 -4.03 2.49
CA ILE A 201 6.72 -2.84 2.97
C ILE A 201 6.09 -2.11 1.79
N LEU A 202 4.80 -1.79 1.90
CA LEU A 202 4.07 -0.91 0.99
C LEU A 202 3.60 0.32 1.76
N ALA A 203 4.19 1.48 1.49
CA ALA A 203 3.78 2.74 2.10
C ALA A 203 3.14 3.66 1.06
N HIS A 204 2.00 4.27 1.41
CA HIS A 204 1.24 5.13 0.51
C HIS A 204 1.25 6.59 0.97
N SER A 205 1.46 7.54 0.05
CA SER A 205 1.32 8.97 0.30
C SER A 205 2.11 9.43 1.54
N MET A 206 1.46 10.08 2.50
CA MET A 206 2.07 10.53 3.77
C MET A 206 2.60 9.38 4.64
N GLY A 207 2.15 8.14 4.41
CA GLY A 207 2.72 6.95 5.04
C GLY A 207 4.21 6.75 4.71
N ASN A 208 4.67 7.28 3.57
CA ASN A 208 6.09 7.26 3.20
C ASN A 208 6.93 8.18 4.08
N TYR A 209 6.41 9.36 4.43
CA TYR A 209 7.04 10.26 5.39
C TYR A 209 7.20 9.55 6.75
N LEU A 210 6.14 8.91 7.22
CA LEU A 210 6.16 8.14 8.46
C LEU A 210 7.20 7.01 8.42
N LEU A 211 7.22 6.21 7.35
CA LEU A 211 8.18 5.13 7.16
C LEU A 211 9.63 5.62 7.24
N LEU A 212 9.98 6.65 6.47
CA LEU A 212 11.36 7.15 6.42
C LEU A 212 11.79 7.81 7.72
N GLU A 213 10.93 8.61 8.33
CA GLU A 213 11.26 9.25 9.61
C GLU A 213 11.41 8.21 10.73
N THR A 214 10.62 7.12 10.71
CA THR A 214 10.79 6.00 11.62
C THR A 214 12.14 5.31 11.40
N ALA A 215 12.47 4.97 10.16
CA ALA A 215 13.77 4.37 9.83
C ALA A 215 14.94 5.29 10.25
N ARG A 216 14.75 6.61 10.14
CA ARG A 216 15.75 7.64 10.47
C ARG A 216 15.98 7.79 11.97
N GLN A 217 14.97 7.55 12.81
CA GLN A 217 15.09 7.66 14.27
C GLN A 217 15.63 6.37 14.92
N MET A 218 15.40 5.21 14.29
CA MET A 218 15.77 3.92 14.87
C MET A 218 17.27 3.78 15.16
N PRO A 219 17.64 3.16 16.29
CA PRO A 219 19.02 2.78 16.56
C PRO A 219 19.59 1.88 15.45
N LEU A 220 20.82 2.15 15.02
CA LEU A 220 21.46 1.46 13.89
C LEU A 220 21.46 -0.07 14.04
N ALA A 221 21.69 -0.58 15.26
CA ALA A 221 21.73 -2.02 15.52
C ALA A 221 20.37 -2.69 15.30
N GLU A 222 19.29 -2.07 15.77
CA GLU A 222 17.93 -2.58 15.62
C GLU A 222 17.45 -2.46 14.17
N ARG A 223 17.77 -1.34 13.51
CA ARG A 223 17.51 -1.15 12.09
C ARG A 223 18.17 -2.24 11.25
N ARG A 224 19.45 -2.53 11.50
CA ARG A 224 20.17 -3.63 10.81
C ARG A 224 19.52 -5.00 11.05
N GLN A 225 18.96 -5.24 12.24
CA GLN A 225 18.24 -6.49 12.52
C GLN A 225 16.97 -6.61 11.67
N PHE A 226 16.22 -5.52 11.54
CA PHE A 226 15.02 -5.46 10.71
C PHE A 226 15.35 -5.55 9.21
N ASP A 227 16.35 -4.79 8.75
CA ASP A 227 16.81 -4.74 7.35
C ASP A 227 17.20 -6.12 6.81
N ARG A 228 17.71 -7.03 7.66
CA ARG A 228 18.05 -8.41 7.28
C ARG A 228 16.86 -9.25 6.82
N LYS A 229 15.64 -8.86 7.20
CA LYS A 229 14.40 -9.50 6.75
C LYS A 229 13.72 -8.74 5.62
N ILE A 230 14.15 -7.53 5.29
CA ILE A 230 13.50 -6.73 4.27
C ILE A 230 13.68 -7.37 2.91
N ASN A 231 12.55 -7.72 2.30
CA ASN A 231 12.50 -8.20 0.95
C ASN A 231 12.42 -7.05 -0.04
N SER A 232 11.43 -6.16 0.12
CA SER A 232 11.21 -5.00 -0.75
C SER A 232 10.61 -3.83 0.06
N VAL A 233 10.82 -2.60 -0.41
CA VAL A 233 10.17 -1.40 0.13
C VAL A 233 9.62 -0.59 -1.04
N VAL A 234 8.29 -0.51 -1.12
CA VAL A 234 7.56 0.20 -2.16
C VAL A 234 7.01 1.51 -1.57
N LEU A 235 7.42 2.63 -2.16
CA LEU A 235 6.96 3.97 -1.87
C LEU A 235 5.94 4.40 -2.93
N ALA A 236 4.64 4.23 -2.63
CA ALA A 236 3.56 4.56 -3.54
C ALA A 236 3.09 6.01 -3.38
N ALA A 237 3.12 6.77 -4.47
CA ALA A 237 2.75 8.19 -4.55
C ALA A 237 3.34 9.01 -3.38
N PRO A 238 4.67 8.97 -3.14
CA PRO A 238 5.26 9.46 -1.89
C PRO A 238 5.04 10.94 -1.67
N ASP A 239 4.28 11.25 -0.62
CA ASP A 239 4.06 12.60 -0.13
C ASP A 239 5.16 12.94 0.89
N ILE A 240 6.38 13.15 0.39
CA ILE A 240 7.56 13.52 1.19
C ILE A 240 8.22 14.72 0.53
N ASP A 241 8.72 15.64 1.33
CA ASP A 241 9.52 16.77 0.88
C ASP A 241 10.81 16.25 0.25
N ILE A 242 11.17 16.71 -0.95
CA ILE A 242 12.33 16.19 -1.67
C ILE A 242 13.65 16.39 -0.90
N ASP A 243 13.81 17.51 -0.20
CA ASP A 243 15.02 17.78 0.59
C ASP A 243 15.05 16.93 1.85
N LEU A 244 13.89 16.70 2.46
CA LEU A 244 13.74 15.76 3.57
C LEU A 244 14.07 14.34 3.14
N PHE A 245 13.61 13.92 1.96
CA PHE A 245 13.90 12.60 1.39
C PHE A 245 15.41 12.42 1.19
N LYS A 246 16.05 13.36 0.49
CA LYS A 246 17.50 13.38 0.28
C LYS A 246 18.27 13.36 1.60
N SER A 247 17.87 14.18 2.57
CA SER A 247 18.46 14.24 3.91
C SER A 247 18.30 12.93 4.69
N SER A 248 17.15 12.27 4.55
CA SER A 248 16.87 10.97 5.16
C SER A 248 17.78 9.89 4.57
N LEU A 249 17.88 9.81 3.23
CA LEU A 249 18.74 8.84 2.57
C LEU A 249 20.22 9.03 2.89
N ARG A 250 20.71 10.28 2.97
CA ARG A 250 22.08 10.56 3.42
C ARG A 250 22.36 10.03 4.83
N LYS A 251 21.40 10.15 5.76
CA LYS A 251 21.56 9.62 7.12
C LYS A 251 21.41 8.10 7.18
N LEU A 252 20.47 7.55 6.40
CA LEU A 252 20.22 6.11 6.37
C LEU A 252 21.36 5.34 5.69
N GLY A 253 22.06 5.99 4.76
CA GLY A 253 23.00 5.35 3.83
C GLY A 253 22.26 4.67 2.69
N LYS A 254 23.02 4.08 1.76
CA LYS A 254 22.45 3.29 0.66
C LYS A 254 21.70 2.09 1.25
N PRO A 255 20.41 1.88 0.94
CA PRO A 255 19.68 0.74 1.44
C PRO A 255 20.27 -0.55 0.85
N PRO A 256 20.19 -1.69 1.57
CA PRO A 256 20.72 -2.96 1.08
C PRO A 256 20.02 -3.43 -0.20
N LYS A 257 18.78 -2.98 -0.41
CA LYS A 257 17.99 -3.16 -1.63
C LYS A 257 17.39 -1.82 -2.05
N PRO A 258 17.28 -1.50 -3.35
CA PRO A 258 16.70 -0.26 -3.80
C PRO A 258 15.26 -0.02 -3.30
N TYR A 259 14.90 1.22 -3.03
CA TYR A 259 13.49 1.60 -2.83
C TYR A 259 12.76 1.57 -4.17
N ILE A 260 11.57 1.01 -4.21
CA ILE A 260 10.73 1.05 -5.41
C ILE A 260 9.76 2.22 -5.27
N ILE A 261 9.96 3.28 -6.04
CA ILE A 261 9.11 4.46 -6.02
C ILE A 261 8.08 4.34 -7.14
N VAL A 262 6.80 4.41 -6.80
CA VAL A 262 5.70 4.44 -7.78
C VAL A 262 5.13 5.85 -7.81
N VAL A 263 5.17 6.51 -8.97
CA VAL A 263 4.70 7.91 -9.14
C VAL A 263 3.56 8.01 -10.15
N SER A 264 2.67 8.98 -9.95
CA SER A 264 1.66 9.39 -10.91
C SER A 264 1.75 10.91 -11.07
N ARG A 265 2.20 11.39 -12.22
CA ARG A 265 2.49 12.82 -12.43
C ARG A 265 1.24 13.69 -12.55
N ASP A 266 0.07 13.08 -12.76
CA ASP A 266 -1.26 13.70 -12.77
C ASP A 266 -1.96 13.69 -11.38
N ASP A 267 -1.20 13.45 -10.31
CA ASP A 267 -1.72 13.35 -8.94
C ASP A 267 -2.20 14.70 -8.38
N LYS A 268 -3.51 14.84 -8.23
CA LYS A 268 -4.16 16.04 -7.69
C LYS A 268 -3.93 16.21 -6.18
N ALA A 269 -3.79 15.12 -5.43
CA ALA A 269 -3.57 15.18 -3.98
C ALA A 269 -2.16 15.69 -3.67
N LEU A 270 -1.15 15.25 -4.43
CA LEU A 270 0.22 15.76 -4.30
C LEU A 270 0.33 17.25 -4.67
N ARG A 271 -0.45 17.72 -5.64
CA ARG A 271 -0.55 19.16 -5.94
C ARG A 271 -1.13 19.96 -4.77
N LEU A 272 -2.13 19.43 -4.06
CA LEU A 272 -2.68 20.07 -2.88
C LEU A 272 -1.67 20.08 -1.73
N SER A 273 -0.97 18.96 -1.49
CA SER A 273 0.11 18.87 -0.49
C SER A 273 1.21 19.90 -0.77
N ARG A 274 1.68 19.99 -2.03
CA ARG A 274 2.63 21.02 -2.48
C ARG A 274 2.14 22.43 -2.19
N ALA A 275 0.87 22.72 -2.47
CA ALA A 275 0.29 24.03 -2.20
C ALA A 275 0.27 24.36 -0.70
N ILE A 276 -0.10 23.40 0.15
CA ILE A 276 -0.08 23.55 1.61
C ILE A 276 1.37 23.71 2.14
N ALA A 277 2.32 23.00 1.55
CA ALA A 277 3.74 23.01 1.91
C ALA A 277 4.51 24.22 1.35
N GLY A 278 3.83 25.28 0.88
CA GLY A 278 4.49 26.50 0.40
C GLY A 278 5.18 26.36 -0.97
N GLY A 279 4.75 25.40 -1.79
CA GLY A 279 5.25 25.22 -3.16
C GLY A 279 6.41 24.22 -3.29
N VAL A 280 6.89 23.65 -2.19
CA VAL A 280 8.01 22.69 -2.18
C VAL A 280 7.63 21.39 -2.88
N GLU A 281 8.54 20.88 -3.71
CA GLU A 281 8.31 19.67 -4.48
C GLU A 281 8.23 18.42 -3.59
N ARG A 282 7.34 17.50 -3.99
CA ARG A 282 7.10 16.24 -3.31
C ARG A 282 7.71 15.12 -4.14
N VAL A 283 8.31 14.11 -3.50
CA VAL A 283 8.96 12.99 -4.20
C VAL A 283 8.04 12.36 -5.26
N GLY A 284 6.75 12.17 -4.97
CA GLY A 284 5.80 11.58 -5.91
C GLY A 284 5.44 12.45 -7.12
N ALA A 285 5.85 13.72 -7.12
CA ALA A 285 5.69 14.68 -8.22
C ALA A 285 7.04 15.26 -8.67
N TYR A 286 8.15 14.69 -8.21
CA TYR A 286 9.49 15.13 -8.56
C TYR A 286 9.82 14.70 -9.99
N SER A 287 10.44 15.59 -10.75
CA SER A 287 10.64 15.39 -12.20
C SER A 287 12.02 14.83 -12.56
N ASP A 288 12.98 14.86 -11.64
CA ASP A 288 14.34 14.37 -11.83
C ASP A 288 14.44 12.91 -11.34
N ASP A 289 14.08 11.99 -12.23
CA ASP A 289 14.14 10.55 -11.95
C ASP A 289 15.60 10.06 -11.84
N GLU A 290 16.56 10.72 -12.52
CA GLU A 290 17.98 10.37 -12.48
C GLU A 290 18.54 10.58 -11.07
N GLU A 291 18.22 11.71 -10.44
CA GLU A 291 18.63 11.97 -9.06
C GLU A 291 17.99 10.98 -8.07
N LEU A 292 16.72 10.60 -8.27
CA LEU A 292 16.09 9.54 -7.46
C LEU A 292 16.80 8.19 -7.64
N ALA A 293 17.23 7.87 -8.85
CA ALA A 293 17.99 6.65 -9.14
C ALA A 293 19.39 6.67 -8.51
N GLU A 294 20.09 7.81 -8.54
CA GLU A 294 21.38 8.00 -7.87
C GLU A 294 21.28 7.78 -6.34
N LEU A 295 20.14 8.13 -5.77
CA LEU A 295 19.82 7.90 -4.36
C LEU A 295 19.45 6.44 -4.04
N GLY A 296 19.51 5.55 -5.03
CA GLY A 296 19.25 4.12 -4.90
C GLY A 296 17.78 3.75 -4.95
N ALA A 297 16.96 4.52 -5.67
CA ALA A 297 15.58 4.16 -5.98
C ALA A 297 15.43 3.57 -7.39
N ILE A 298 14.37 2.80 -7.60
CA ILE A 298 13.85 2.40 -8.91
C ILE A 298 12.51 3.11 -9.05
N VAL A 299 12.35 3.95 -10.07
CA VAL A 299 11.13 4.73 -10.29
C VAL A 299 10.24 4.05 -11.33
N PHE A 300 8.98 3.83 -10.98
CA PHE A 300 7.91 3.38 -11.87
C PHE A 300 6.90 4.51 -12.04
N ASP A 301 6.84 5.08 -13.24
CA ASP A 301 5.84 6.07 -13.62
C ASP A 301 4.58 5.37 -14.13
N VAL A 302 3.45 5.61 -13.48
CA VAL A 302 2.15 5.01 -13.80
C VAL A 302 1.13 6.05 -14.27
N THR A 303 1.61 7.22 -14.72
CA THR A 303 0.77 8.31 -15.21
C THR A 303 -0.16 7.87 -16.33
N GLU A 304 0.36 7.11 -17.30
CA GLU A 304 -0.39 6.60 -18.48
C GLU A 304 -1.26 5.37 -18.18
N LEU A 305 -1.24 4.85 -16.94
CA LEU A 305 -2.03 3.69 -16.56
C LEU A 305 -3.53 4.03 -16.51
N ASP A 306 -4.34 3.31 -17.28
CA ASP A 306 -5.79 3.33 -17.12
C ASP A 306 -6.17 2.54 -15.86
N ALA A 307 -6.72 3.25 -14.87
CA ALA A 307 -7.14 2.66 -13.60
C ALA A 307 -8.66 2.77 -13.39
N GLY A 308 -9.41 3.03 -14.46
CA GLY A 308 -10.87 3.14 -14.44
C GLY A 308 -11.34 4.19 -13.42
N GLU A 309 -12.16 3.75 -12.46
CA GLU A 309 -12.72 4.61 -11.40
C GLU A 309 -11.72 4.95 -10.28
N THR A 310 -10.49 4.42 -10.32
CA THR A 310 -9.46 4.67 -9.31
C THR A 310 -8.86 6.07 -9.46
N SER A 311 -8.77 6.82 -8.37
CA SER A 311 -8.11 8.13 -8.37
C SER A 311 -6.63 8.05 -8.77
N SER A 312 -6.07 9.10 -9.39
CA SER A 312 -4.63 9.16 -9.73
C SER A 312 -3.72 8.91 -8.53
N HIS A 313 -4.11 9.39 -7.35
CA HIS A 313 -3.39 9.17 -6.09
C HIS A 313 -3.39 7.71 -5.60
N SER A 314 -4.29 6.89 -6.12
CA SER A 314 -4.45 5.47 -5.75
C SER A 314 -4.15 4.50 -6.90
N LYS A 315 -3.65 4.95 -8.05
CA LYS A 315 -3.32 4.09 -9.21
C LYS A 315 -2.37 2.95 -8.88
N PHE A 316 -1.53 3.10 -7.83
CA PHE A 316 -0.68 2.02 -7.34
C PHE A 316 -1.47 0.74 -6.99
N ALA A 317 -2.73 0.87 -6.57
CA ALA A 317 -3.57 -0.24 -6.19
C ALA A 317 -3.96 -1.10 -7.40
N ALA A 318 -4.08 -0.48 -8.58
CA ALA A 318 -4.34 -1.19 -9.82
C ALA A 318 -3.11 -1.99 -10.28
N LEU A 319 -1.88 -1.55 -9.95
CA LEU A 319 -0.63 -2.25 -10.31
C LEU A 319 -0.56 -3.70 -9.83
N ALA A 320 -1.31 -4.05 -8.78
CA ALA A 320 -1.36 -5.39 -8.24
C ALA A 320 -1.79 -6.44 -9.28
N GLU A 321 -2.63 -6.04 -10.24
CA GLU A 321 -3.15 -6.90 -11.32
C GLU A 321 -2.22 -6.95 -12.55
N TYR A 322 -1.41 -5.91 -12.76
CA TYR A 322 -0.55 -5.81 -13.94
C TYR A 322 0.58 -6.84 -13.91
N SER A 323 1.31 -6.95 -15.04
CA SER A 323 2.15 -8.09 -15.43
C SER A 323 2.87 -8.81 -14.26
N PRO A 324 2.95 -10.16 -14.30
CA PRO A 324 3.66 -10.94 -13.27
C PRO A 324 5.08 -10.44 -12.96
N GLY A 325 5.78 -9.84 -13.94
CA GLY A 325 7.11 -9.24 -13.73
C GLY A 325 7.11 -7.95 -12.91
N LEU A 326 6.12 -7.06 -13.10
CA LEU A 326 5.96 -5.87 -12.25
C LEU A 326 5.53 -6.28 -10.83
N ARG A 327 4.63 -7.25 -10.74
CA ARG A 327 4.20 -7.84 -9.47
C ARG A 327 5.37 -8.49 -8.75
N ASP A 328 6.17 -9.30 -9.44
CA ASP A 328 7.38 -9.88 -8.86
C ASP A 328 8.38 -8.78 -8.49
N ALA A 329 8.58 -7.73 -9.27
CA ALA A 329 9.46 -6.62 -8.89
C ALA A 329 9.00 -5.91 -7.60
N LEU A 330 7.69 -5.64 -7.46
CA LEU A 330 7.08 -5.02 -6.28
C LEU A 330 7.16 -5.91 -5.02
N LEU A 331 6.94 -7.22 -5.21
CA LEU A 331 6.76 -8.17 -4.11
C LEU A 331 8.02 -8.97 -3.76
N LYS A 332 8.93 -9.12 -4.71
CA LYS A 332 10.17 -9.87 -4.62
C LYS A 332 11.26 -8.99 -5.21
N SER A 333 12.11 -8.39 -4.37
CA SER A 333 13.34 -7.79 -4.87
C SER A 333 14.35 -8.86 -5.29
N GLY A 334 13.93 -9.79 -6.16
CA GLY A 334 14.72 -10.77 -6.89
C GLY A 334 15.24 -10.22 -8.22
N LEU A 335 15.24 -8.89 -8.40
CA LEU A 335 15.92 -8.25 -9.54
C LEU A 335 17.45 -8.53 -9.53
N THR A 336 18.00 -9.14 -8.47
CA THR A 336 19.41 -9.47 -8.33
C THR A 336 19.75 -10.97 -8.43
N ASP A 337 18.78 -11.90 -8.43
CA ASP A 337 19.06 -13.34 -8.44
C ASP A 337 19.02 -13.91 -9.87
N GLN A 338 20.20 -14.07 -10.46
CA GLN A 338 20.39 -14.74 -11.74
C GLN A 338 20.09 -16.24 -11.61
N ASN A 339 19.12 -16.73 -12.37
CA ASN A 339 19.18 -18.07 -12.93
C ASN A 339 18.61 -18.06 -14.35
N SER A 340 19.44 -18.55 -15.26
CA SER A 340 19.32 -18.46 -16.71
C SER A 340 18.07 -19.14 -17.25
N VAL A 341 17.28 -18.43 -18.06
CA VAL A 341 16.23 -19.03 -18.91
C VAL A 341 16.55 -18.69 -20.35
N THR A 342 16.74 -19.71 -21.17
CA THR A 342 16.87 -19.62 -22.63
C THR A 342 15.49 -19.90 -23.24
N GLY A 343 14.81 -18.84 -23.68
CA GLY A 343 13.47 -18.89 -24.28
C GLY A 343 13.15 -17.58 -25.03
N PRO A 344 12.04 -17.50 -25.78
CA PRO A 344 11.73 -16.34 -26.61
C PRO A 344 11.49 -15.10 -25.75
N LYS A 345 12.18 -14.00 -26.09
CA LYS A 345 12.26 -12.77 -25.29
C LYS A 345 10.89 -12.18 -24.96
N THR A 346 10.61 -12.08 -23.66
CA THR A 346 9.47 -11.32 -23.09
C THR A 346 9.98 -10.31 -22.05
N LEU A 347 9.13 -9.37 -21.63
CA LEU A 347 9.43 -8.23 -20.73
C LEU A 347 10.25 -8.57 -19.46
N GLY A 348 10.26 -9.84 -19.03
CA GLY A 348 11.07 -10.34 -17.90
C GLY A 348 12.56 -10.56 -18.23
N ASP A 349 12.91 -10.84 -19.48
CA ASP A 349 14.31 -11.06 -19.91
C ASP A 349 15.13 -9.75 -19.98
N ASP A 350 14.46 -8.63 -20.28
CA ASP A 350 15.10 -7.31 -20.32
C ASP A 350 15.37 -6.76 -18.92
N LEU A 351 14.57 -7.13 -17.91
CA LEU A 351 14.84 -6.77 -16.52
C LEU A 351 15.93 -7.65 -15.88
N GLY A 352 15.98 -8.95 -16.24
CA GLY A 352 16.96 -9.91 -15.70
C GLY A 352 18.37 -9.79 -16.29
N SER A 353 18.51 -9.39 -17.56
CA SER A 353 19.82 -9.17 -18.21
C SER A 353 20.49 -7.85 -17.81
N PHE A 354 19.73 -6.91 -17.25
CA PHE A 354 20.15 -5.53 -17.01
C PHE A 354 20.90 -5.31 -15.69
N VAL A 355 20.62 -6.15 -14.69
CA VAL A 355 21.31 -6.10 -13.38
C VAL A 355 22.65 -6.86 -13.40
N GLY A 356 22.90 -7.67 -14.43
CA GLY A 356 24.12 -8.48 -14.53
C GLY A 356 25.42 -7.76 -14.85
N ASN A 357 25.39 -6.49 -15.31
CA ASN A 357 26.58 -5.82 -15.87
C ASN A 357 26.85 -4.38 -15.39
N THR A 358 26.13 -3.84 -14.41
CA THR A 358 26.24 -2.41 -14.05
C THR A 358 27.02 -2.14 -12.77
N THR A 359 28.36 -2.18 -12.88
CA THR A 359 29.18 -1.19 -12.15
C THR A 359 28.81 0.20 -12.67
N GLN A 360 28.22 1.03 -11.80
CA GLN A 360 27.89 2.44 -12.05
C GLN A 360 27.10 2.70 -13.35
N ALA A 361 25.78 2.53 -13.31
CA ALA A 361 24.88 3.28 -14.20
C ALA A 361 23.57 3.52 -13.44
N ALA A 362 23.20 4.79 -13.25
CA ALA A 362 21.86 5.20 -12.85
C ALA A 362 20.91 4.83 -13.99
N VAL A 363 19.78 4.18 -13.68
CA VAL A 363 18.85 3.74 -14.72
C VAL A 363 17.44 4.13 -14.34
N THR A 364 16.97 5.13 -15.07
CA THR A 364 15.57 5.53 -15.21
C THR A 364 14.92 4.59 -16.24
N LEU A 365 13.95 3.77 -15.83
CA LEU A 365 13.11 3.05 -16.79
C LEU A 365 11.88 3.92 -17.09
N PRO A 366 11.71 4.47 -18.31
CA PRO A 366 10.39 4.89 -18.74
C PRO A 366 9.61 3.62 -19.08
N ILE A 367 9.03 2.95 -18.08
CA ILE A 367 8.03 1.94 -18.38
C ILE A 367 6.76 2.69 -18.79
N LYS A 368 6.73 3.13 -20.05
CA LYS A 368 5.47 3.46 -20.73
C LYS A 368 4.72 2.15 -20.92
N ILE A 369 3.78 1.87 -20.03
CA ILE A 369 2.78 0.84 -20.29
C ILE A 369 1.83 1.42 -21.35
N ILE A 370 2.20 1.28 -22.62
CA ILE A 370 1.26 1.48 -23.72
C ILE A 370 0.31 0.29 -23.66
N ALA A 371 -0.83 0.45 -22.97
CA ALA A 371 -1.95 -0.44 -23.13
C ALA A 371 -2.42 -0.32 -24.59
N ALA A 372 -2.05 -1.27 -25.44
CA ALA A 372 -2.53 -1.30 -26.81
C ALA A 372 -4.05 -1.47 -26.81
N PRO A 373 -4.81 -0.67 -27.58
CA PRO A 373 -6.24 -0.88 -27.69
C PRO A 373 -6.48 -2.25 -28.36
N PHE A 374 -7.26 -3.10 -27.70
CA PHE A 374 -7.74 -4.35 -28.29
C PHE A 374 -8.51 -4.01 -29.56
N THR A 375 -7.88 -4.26 -30.72
CA THR A 375 -8.62 -4.30 -31.98
C THR A 375 -9.05 -5.75 -32.16
N LEU A 376 -10.33 -6.00 -31.98
CA LEU A 376 -10.96 -7.28 -32.29
C LEU A 376 -10.79 -7.54 -33.80
N ALA A 377 -9.75 -8.30 -34.17
CA ALA A 377 -9.64 -8.88 -35.49
C ALA A 377 -10.71 -9.98 -35.59
N THR A 378 -11.85 -9.63 -36.16
CA THR A 378 -12.81 -10.60 -36.67
C THR A 378 -12.19 -11.26 -37.90
N GLY A 379 -11.57 -12.42 -37.69
CA GLY A 379 -11.19 -13.34 -38.77
C GLY A 379 -12.45 -13.81 -39.50
N GLY A 380 -12.45 -13.65 -40.82
CA GLY A 380 -13.63 -13.78 -41.66
C GLY A 380 -13.96 -15.19 -42.14
N SER A 381 -14.96 -15.24 -43.02
CA SER A 381 -15.15 -16.36 -43.95
C SER A 381 -15.78 -15.84 -45.25
N ARG A 382 -14.98 -15.76 -46.31
CA ARG A 382 -15.44 -15.95 -47.69
C ARG A 382 -15.13 -17.40 -48.06
N GLN A 383 -16.15 -18.16 -48.36
CA GLN A 383 -16.21 -18.95 -49.59
C GLN A 383 -17.52 -18.62 -50.28
#